data_AF-A0A106QCM0-F1
#
_entry.id   AF-A0A106QCM0-F1
#
_cell.length_a   1.000
_cell.length_b   1.000
_cell.length_c   1.000
_cell.angle_alpha   90.00
_cell.angle_beta   90.00
_cell.angle_gamma   90.00
#
_symmetry.space_group_name_H-M   'P 1'
#
loop_
_entity.id
_entity.type
_entity.pdbx_description
1 polymer ?
#
loop_
_entity_poly.entity_id
_entity_poly.type
_entity_poly.pdbx_seq_one_letter_code
_entity_poly.pdbx_strand_id
1 'polypeptide(L)'
;MKRCLKPLRDFAQNELHGSNLAGYGATHAALVLLDNWQDALTDGSKDNLVQDVDKVIARLQSFRAEAIKALPVVNGGLGGRTLADWKERLARKRVEIYPCPQHRIGRYGYTGCEDSDYVGEEEAIKAAVAHYFG
;
A
#
# COMPACT_ATOMS: atom_id res chain seq x y z
N MET A 1 33.66 -17.31 -0.52
CA MET A 1 33.37 -16.34 0.56
C MET A 1 31.91 -16.48 0.98
N LYS A 2 31.63 -17.12 2.13
CA LYS A 2 30.29 -17.18 2.74
C LYS A 2 29.98 -15.84 3.40
N ARG A 3 29.53 -14.83 2.65
CA ARG A 3 28.99 -13.60 3.26
C ARG A 3 27.54 -13.85 3.68
N CYS A 4 27.31 -13.59 4.96
CA CYS A 4 26.13 -13.86 5.78
C CYS A 4 24.76 -13.79 5.06
N LEU A 5 24.17 -14.96 4.78
CA LEU A 5 22.73 -15.15 4.48
C LEU A 5 21.85 -15.15 5.74
N LYS A 6 22.45 -15.37 6.92
CA LYS A 6 21.76 -15.39 8.22
C LYS A 6 20.91 -14.14 8.50
N PRO A 7 21.42 -12.90 8.32
CA PRO A 7 20.68 -11.68 8.66
C PRO A 7 19.40 -11.50 7.86
N LEU A 8 19.37 -11.94 6.59
CA LEU A 8 18.19 -11.83 5.72
C LEU A 8 17.10 -12.82 6.10
N ARG A 9 17.48 -14.06 6.42
CA ARG A 9 16.55 -15.07 6.92
C ARG A 9 15.97 -14.65 8.28
N ASP A 10 16.82 -14.15 9.17
CA ASP A 10 16.40 -13.68 10.49
C ASP A 10 15.48 -12.45 10.38
N PHE A 11 15.72 -11.54 9.43
CA PHE A 11 14.83 -10.40 9.16
C PHE A 11 13.45 -10.85 8.64
N ALA A 12 13.42 -11.74 7.64
CA ALA A 12 12.17 -12.24 7.07
C ALA A 12 11.31 -13.00 8.11
N GLN A 13 11.95 -13.75 9.01
CA GLN A 13 11.26 -14.50 10.06
C GLN A 13 10.75 -13.63 11.21
N ASN A 14 11.43 -12.53 11.55
CA ASN A 14 11.07 -11.73 12.71
C ASN A 14 10.20 -10.51 12.38
N GLU A 15 10.44 -9.84 11.26
CA GLU A 15 9.75 -8.58 10.90
C GLU A 15 8.48 -8.81 10.05
N LEU A 16 8.38 -9.96 9.36
CA LEU A 16 7.21 -10.28 8.52
C LEU A 16 6.21 -11.23 9.19
N HIS A 17 6.46 -11.61 10.45
CA HIS A 17 5.59 -12.46 11.28
C HIS A 17 4.57 -11.62 12.09
N GLY A 18 3.97 -10.62 11.46
CA GLY A 18 2.95 -9.78 12.08
C GLY A 18 1.66 -10.56 12.39
N SER A 19 1.34 -10.67 13.68
CA SER A 19 0.18 -11.34 14.26
C SER A 19 -1.13 -10.58 14.00
N ASN A 20 -1.84 -10.95 12.93
CA ASN A 20 -3.31 -10.94 12.79
C ASN A 20 -3.67 -11.09 11.32
N LEU A 21 -4.02 -12.31 10.85
CA LEU A 21 -4.72 -12.69 9.59
C LEU A 21 -4.31 -12.06 8.22
N ALA A 22 -3.56 -10.97 8.18
CA ALA A 22 -3.05 -10.22 7.04
C ALA A 22 -1.60 -10.57 6.68
N GLY A 23 -0.91 -11.35 7.54
CA GLY A 23 0.51 -11.67 7.39
C GLY A 23 0.83 -12.76 6.36
N TYR A 24 -0.07 -13.73 6.13
CA TYR A 24 0.28 -14.94 5.38
C TYR A 24 0.77 -14.69 3.94
N GLY A 25 0.16 -13.73 3.23
CA GLY A 25 0.54 -13.40 1.85
C GLY A 25 1.87 -12.66 1.76
N ALA A 26 2.12 -11.71 2.68
CA ALA A 26 3.40 -11.01 2.76
C ALA A 26 4.53 -11.96 3.15
N THR A 27 4.28 -12.86 4.12
CA THR A 27 5.22 -13.90 4.53
C THR A 27 5.54 -14.85 3.37
N HIS A 28 4.53 -15.37 2.66
CA HIS A 28 4.76 -16.28 1.53
C HIS A 28 5.52 -15.60 0.39
N ALA A 29 5.18 -14.36 0.04
CA ALA A 29 5.88 -13.61 -1.00
C ALA A 29 7.36 -13.40 -0.64
N ALA A 30 7.65 -13.08 0.62
CA ALA A 30 9.02 -12.90 1.09
C ALA A 30 9.81 -14.21 1.14
N LEU A 31 9.19 -15.32 1.55
CA LEU A 31 9.83 -16.64 1.55
C LEU A 31 10.18 -17.09 0.12
N VAL A 32 9.26 -16.92 -0.83
CA VAL A 32 9.50 -17.26 -2.25
C VAL A 32 10.62 -16.40 -2.84
N LEU A 33 10.64 -15.08 -2.55
CA LEU A 33 11.75 -14.19 -2.94
C LEU A 33 13.09 -14.67 -2.36
N LEU A 34 13.10 -15.02 -1.07
CA LEU A 34 14.30 -15.48 -0.38
C LEU A 34 14.83 -16.80 -0.94
N ASP A 35 13.96 -17.74 -1.28
CA ASP A 35 14.34 -19.02 -1.89
C ASP A 35 14.91 -18.79 -3.31
N ASN A 36 14.23 -18.00 -4.14
CA ASN A 36 14.73 -17.66 -5.49
C ASN A 36 16.10 -16.96 -5.46
N TRP A 37 16.36 -16.12 -4.45
CA TRP A 37 17.65 -15.46 -4.29
C TRP A 37 18.75 -16.40 -3.79
N GLN A 38 18.41 -17.39 -2.94
CA GLN A 38 19.36 -18.43 -2.53
C GLN A 38 19.85 -19.24 -3.73
N ASP A 39 18.94 -19.59 -4.64
CA ASP A 39 19.25 -20.31 -5.87
C ASP A 39 20.12 -19.44 -6.80
N ALA A 40 19.71 -18.19 -7.07
CA ALA A 40 20.47 -17.27 -7.92
C ALA A 40 21.90 -16.99 -7.40
N LEU A 41 22.07 -16.83 -6.09
CA LEU A 41 23.38 -16.66 -5.46
C LEU A 41 24.26 -17.92 -5.56
N THR A 42 23.66 -19.10 -5.62
CA THR A 42 24.36 -20.38 -5.76
C THR A 42 24.81 -20.61 -7.20
N ASP A 43 24.00 -20.20 -8.17
CA ASP A 43 24.29 -20.32 -9.61
C ASP A 43 25.23 -19.23 -10.14
N GLY A 44 25.63 -18.27 -9.30
CA GLY A 44 26.52 -17.17 -9.66
C GLY A 44 25.84 -16.04 -10.45
N SER A 45 24.52 -16.12 -10.64
CA SER A 45 23.70 -15.08 -11.25
C SER A 45 23.39 -14.00 -10.20
N LYS A 46 24.13 -12.89 -10.25
CA LYS A 46 24.07 -11.82 -9.24
C LYS A 46 23.31 -10.58 -9.69
N ASP A 47 22.68 -10.63 -10.85
CA ASP A 47 22.13 -9.41 -11.44
C ASP A 47 20.89 -8.95 -10.65
N ASN A 48 21.15 -7.94 -9.82
CA ASN A 48 20.24 -7.05 -9.10
C ASN A 48 19.05 -7.69 -8.38
N LEU A 49 19.33 -8.53 -7.37
CA LEU A 49 18.32 -9.02 -6.41
C LEU A 49 17.45 -7.88 -5.83
N VAL A 50 18.04 -6.71 -5.58
CA VAL A 50 17.31 -5.51 -5.13
C VAL A 50 16.26 -5.05 -6.16
N GLN A 51 16.58 -5.12 -7.45
CA GLN A 51 15.64 -4.75 -8.53
C GLN A 51 14.45 -5.73 -8.60
N ASP A 52 14.61 -6.97 -8.15
CA ASP A 52 13.47 -7.88 -8.04
C ASP A 52 12.53 -7.49 -6.89
N VAL A 53 13.05 -6.91 -5.79
CA VAL A 53 12.20 -6.28 -4.76
C VAL A 53 11.41 -5.14 -5.36
N ASP A 54 12.05 -4.26 -6.12
CA ASP A 54 11.39 -3.11 -6.75
C ASP A 54 10.27 -3.56 -7.71
N LYS A 55 10.51 -4.63 -8.50
CA LYS A 55 9.49 -5.23 -9.36
C LYS A 55 8.32 -5.79 -8.56
N VAL A 56 8.58 -6.48 -7.45
CA VAL A 56 7.53 -7.01 -6.57
C VAL A 56 6.72 -5.88 -5.94
N ILE A 57 7.36 -4.81 -5.47
CA ILE A 57 6.69 -3.61 -4.97
C ILE A 57 5.81 -3.00 -6.06
N ALA A 58 6.33 -2.79 -7.27
CA ALA A 58 5.57 -2.23 -8.38
C ALA A 58 4.34 -3.10 -8.73
N ARG A 59 4.48 -4.43 -8.66
CA ARG A 59 3.38 -5.35 -8.93
C ARG A 59 2.33 -5.33 -7.82
N LEU A 60 2.75 -5.27 -6.56
CA LEU A 60 1.84 -5.12 -5.42
C LEU A 60 1.09 -3.79 -5.44
N GLN A 61 1.75 -2.70 -5.85
CA GLN A 61 1.11 -1.41 -6.07
C GLN A 61 0.03 -1.50 -7.17
N SER A 62 0.33 -2.20 -8.27
CA SER A 62 -0.64 -2.44 -9.34
C SER A 62 -1.84 -3.26 -8.84
N PHE A 63 -1.60 -4.34 -8.09
CA PHE A 63 -2.66 -5.14 -7.48
C PHE A 63 -3.51 -4.31 -6.52
N ARG A 64 -2.89 -3.47 -5.67
CA ARG A 64 -3.61 -2.55 -4.77
C ARG A 64 -4.56 -1.66 -5.57
N ALA A 65 -4.11 -1.06 -6.67
CA ALA A 65 -4.94 -0.20 -7.51
C ALA A 65 -6.19 -0.93 -8.06
N GLU A 66 -6.03 -2.18 -8.50
CA GLU A 66 -7.15 -3.00 -8.97
C GLU A 66 -8.07 -3.45 -7.83
N ALA A 67 -7.51 -3.84 -6.69
CA ALA A 67 -8.29 -4.19 -5.50
C ALA A 67 -9.16 -3.01 -5.04
N ILE A 68 -8.64 -1.79 -5.03
CA ILE A 68 -9.41 -0.57 -4.69
C ILE A 68 -10.61 -0.36 -5.63
N LYS A 69 -10.47 -0.69 -6.91
CA LYS A 69 -11.57 -0.57 -7.89
C LYS A 69 -12.63 -1.64 -7.66
N ALA A 70 -12.19 -2.86 -7.35
CA ALA A 70 -13.05 -4.02 -7.17
C ALA A 70 -13.75 -4.06 -5.79
N LEU A 71 -13.14 -3.45 -4.78
CA LEU A 71 -13.70 -3.41 -3.43
C LEU A 71 -14.90 -2.45 -3.35
N PRO A 72 -15.95 -2.83 -2.61
CA PRO A 72 -17.04 -1.92 -2.27
C PRO A 72 -16.53 -0.66 -1.57
N VAL A 73 -17.28 0.43 -1.71
CA VAL A 73 -17.01 1.71 -1.05
C VAL A 73 -16.91 1.56 0.48
N VAL A 74 -17.80 0.75 1.07
CA VAL A 74 -17.82 0.44 2.51
C VAL A 74 -16.54 -0.24 3.00
N ASN A 75 -15.76 -0.89 2.11
CA ASN A 75 -14.51 -1.56 2.42
C ASN A 75 -13.28 -0.70 2.03
N GLY A 76 -13.45 0.61 1.84
CA GLY A 76 -12.38 1.54 1.47
C GLY A 76 -12.03 1.58 -0.02
N GLY A 77 -12.82 0.93 -0.88
CA GLY A 77 -12.72 1.04 -2.33
C GLY A 77 -13.41 2.29 -2.90
N LEU A 78 -13.27 2.52 -4.21
CA LEU A 78 -13.96 3.61 -4.92
C LEU A 78 -15.19 3.12 -5.70
N GLY A 79 -15.55 1.83 -5.59
CA GLY A 79 -16.72 1.25 -6.25
C GLY A 79 -16.72 1.47 -7.76
N GLY A 80 -15.55 1.34 -8.40
CA GLY A 80 -15.38 1.52 -9.85
C GLY A 80 -15.53 2.97 -10.39
N ARG A 81 -15.68 3.98 -9.53
CA ARG A 81 -15.81 5.40 -9.94
C ARG A 81 -14.48 6.13 -9.90
N THR A 82 -14.36 7.21 -10.67
CA THR A 82 -13.15 8.03 -10.69
C THR A 82 -13.07 8.95 -9.46
N LEU A 83 -11.87 9.46 -9.16
CA LEU A 83 -11.68 10.45 -8.10
C LEU A 83 -12.47 11.73 -8.35
N ALA A 84 -12.60 12.15 -9.62
CA ALA A 84 -13.37 13.32 -10.00
C ALA A 84 -14.87 13.14 -9.70
N ASP A 85 -15.43 11.97 -10.02
CA ASP A 85 -16.84 11.66 -9.71
C ASP A 85 -17.11 11.70 -8.21
N TRP A 86 -16.17 11.19 -7.41
CA TRP A 86 -16.29 11.20 -5.95
C TRP A 86 -16.15 12.61 -5.37
N LYS A 87 -15.23 13.41 -5.87
CA LYS A 87 -15.10 14.82 -5.50
C LYS A 87 -16.39 15.60 -5.77
N GLU A 88 -17.02 15.40 -6.93
CA GLU A 88 -18.28 16.07 -7.24
C GLU A 88 -19.40 15.65 -6.26
N ARG A 89 -19.49 14.36 -5.94
CA ARG A 89 -20.47 13.83 -4.98
C ARG A 89 -20.24 14.34 -3.55
N LEU A 90 -18.98 14.41 -3.11
CA LEU A 90 -18.60 14.98 -1.82
C LEU A 90 -18.94 16.47 -1.77
N ALA A 91 -18.65 17.23 -2.83
CA ALA A 91 -18.98 18.64 -2.92
C ALA A 91 -20.50 18.89 -2.82
N ARG A 92 -21.34 18.02 -3.40
CA ARG A 92 -22.81 18.08 -3.23
C ARG A 92 -23.26 17.87 -1.77
N LYS A 93 -22.45 17.19 -0.96
CA LYS A 93 -22.64 17.06 0.50
C LYS A 93 -21.92 18.16 1.31
N ARG A 94 -21.37 19.18 0.65
CA ARG A 94 -20.54 20.24 1.27
C ARG A 94 -19.28 19.72 1.95
N VAL A 95 -18.71 18.64 1.41
CA VAL A 95 -17.42 18.08 1.85
C VAL A 95 -16.36 18.44 0.81
N GLU A 96 -15.37 19.22 1.23
CA GLU A 96 -14.23 19.62 0.41
C GLU A 96 -13.00 18.82 0.80
N ILE A 97 -12.21 18.41 -0.20
CA ILE A 97 -10.88 17.82 0.00
C ILE A 97 -9.86 18.93 -0.17
N TYR A 98 -9.01 19.14 0.83
CA TYR A 98 -8.04 20.23 0.82
C TYR A 98 -6.63 19.74 1.21
N PRO A 99 -5.57 20.37 0.68
CA PRO A 99 -4.21 20.09 1.11
C PRO A 99 -3.98 20.63 2.53
N CYS A 100 -3.27 19.86 3.35
CA CYS A 100 -2.90 20.16 4.74
C CYS A 100 -1.38 20.33 4.89
N PRO A 101 -0.78 21.38 4.29
CA PRO A 101 0.67 21.57 4.33
C PRO A 101 1.20 21.82 5.75
N GLN A 102 0.31 22.21 6.68
CA GLN A 102 0.64 22.46 8.09
C GLN A 102 1.05 21.18 8.85
N HIS A 103 0.60 19.99 8.41
CA HIS A 103 0.94 18.71 9.05
C HIS A 103 2.20 18.08 8.44
N ARG A 104 2.36 18.15 7.11
CA ARG A 104 3.55 17.80 6.31
C ARG A 104 3.25 18.01 4.81
N ILE A 105 4.29 18.19 3.98
CA ILE A 105 4.14 18.28 2.52
C ILE A 105 3.47 16.99 1.99
N GLY A 106 2.46 17.14 1.13
CA GLY A 106 1.75 16.02 0.52
C GLY A 106 0.60 15.44 1.37
N ARG A 107 0.26 16.07 2.50
CA ARG A 107 -0.89 15.68 3.32
C ARG A 107 -2.17 16.35 2.88
N TYR A 108 -3.27 15.64 3.02
CA TYR A 108 -4.62 16.10 2.67
C TYR A 108 -5.59 15.85 3.83
N GLY A 109 -6.63 16.66 3.88
CA GLY A 109 -7.76 16.56 4.79
C GLY A 109 -9.09 16.70 4.07
N TYR A 110 -10.18 16.57 4.81
CA TYR A 110 -11.51 16.83 4.31
C TYR A 110 -12.39 17.50 5.35
N THR A 111 -13.40 18.24 4.90
CA THR A 111 -14.32 18.97 5.79
C THR A 111 -14.96 18.03 6.81
N GLY A 112 -14.89 18.37 8.10
CA GLY A 112 -15.45 17.55 9.18
C GLY A 112 -14.53 16.44 9.70
N CYS A 113 -13.28 16.38 9.25
CA CYS A 113 -12.26 15.49 9.78
C CYS A 113 -11.37 16.20 10.81
N GLU A 114 -11.36 15.73 12.05
CA GLU A 114 -10.48 16.26 13.11
C GLU A 114 -9.00 15.88 12.87
N ASP A 115 -8.74 14.71 12.28
CA ASP A 115 -7.39 14.17 11.99
C ASP A 115 -7.05 14.25 10.49
N SER A 116 -6.74 15.46 10.03
CA SER A 116 -6.42 15.72 8.63
C SER A 116 -4.95 15.38 8.26
N ASP A 117 -4.58 14.09 8.25
CA ASP A 117 -3.22 13.61 7.95
C ASP A 117 -3.15 12.47 6.91
N TYR A 118 -3.96 12.53 5.84
CA TYR A 118 -3.93 11.47 4.80
C TYR A 118 -2.75 11.64 3.84
N VAL A 119 -2.11 10.53 3.45
CA VAL A 119 -0.98 10.54 2.51
C VAL A 119 -1.52 10.64 1.09
N GLY A 120 -1.66 11.87 0.60
CA GLY A 120 -2.15 12.16 -0.74
C GLY A 120 -3.66 12.29 -0.86
N GLU A 121 -4.07 12.93 -1.95
CA GLU A 121 -5.46 13.33 -2.19
C GLU A 121 -6.42 12.14 -2.31
N GLU A 122 -5.98 11.06 -2.95
CA GLU A 122 -6.78 9.85 -3.14
C GLU A 122 -7.16 9.19 -1.81
N GLU A 123 -6.26 9.17 -0.83
CA GLU A 123 -6.55 8.60 0.49
C GLU A 123 -7.54 9.46 1.27
N ALA A 124 -7.41 10.79 1.20
CA ALA A 124 -8.39 11.71 1.78
C ALA A 124 -9.79 11.53 1.15
N ILE A 125 -9.87 11.35 -0.18
CA ILE A 125 -11.13 11.06 -0.87
C ILE A 125 -11.73 9.74 -0.36
N LYS A 126 -10.96 8.65 -0.31
CA LYS A 126 -11.46 7.36 0.18
C LYS A 126 -11.99 7.45 1.61
N ALA A 127 -11.27 8.13 2.49
CA ALA A 127 -11.67 8.33 3.87
C ALA A 127 -12.98 9.13 3.96
N ALA A 128 -13.09 10.25 3.22
CA ALA A 128 -14.31 11.05 3.17
C ALA A 128 -15.49 10.26 2.59
N VAL A 129 -15.26 9.47 1.55
CA VAL A 129 -16.31 8.64 0.95
C VAL A 129 -16.79 7.58 1.95
N ALA A 130 -15.87 6.88 2.63
CA ALA A 130 -16.24 5.90 3.65
C ALA A 130 -17.04 6.53 4.80
N HIS A 131 -16.69 7.75 5.23
CA HIS A 131 -17.40 8.45 6.29
C HIS A 131 -18.82 8.87 5.87
N TYR A 132 -18.98 9.46 4.67
CA TYR A 132 -20.25 10.08 4.28
C TYR A 132 -21.16 9.20 3.40
N PHE A 133 -20.67 8.07 2.88
CA PHE A 133 -21.40 7.16 1.99
C PHE A 133 -21.28 5.67 2.37
N GLY A 134 -20.48 5.33 3.39
CA GLY A 134 -20.54 4.02 4.04
C GLY A 134 -21.73 3.89 4.97
#